data_AF-A0A7J7TWU6-F1
#
_entry.id   AF-A0A7J7TWU6-F1
#
_cell.length_a   1.000
_cell.length_b   1.000
_cell.length_c   1.000
_cell.angle_alpha   90.00
_cell.angle_beta   90.00
_cell.angle_gamma   90.00
#
_symmetry.space_group_name_H-M   'P 1'
#
loop_
_entity.id
_entity.type
_entity.pdbx_description
1 polymer ?
#
loop_
_entity_poly.entity_id
_entity_poly.type
_entity_poly.pdbx_seq_one_letter_code
_entity_poly.pdbx_strand_id
1 'polypeptide(L)'
;MMAVGFCGCCGAWRESQCVLGSFFTCLLVIFAAEVTTGVFAFIGKDVAIRHVQTMYEEAYHDYLKGRGRGNGTLITFHSAFQCCGKESPEPVQPTCPQELAGHKSCIDEIESIISVKLQLIGIVGIGIAGLTIFGMIFSMVLCCAIRNSRDVI
;
A
#
# COMPACT_ATOMS: atom_id res chain seq x y z
N MET A 1 -4.66 -7.70 5.48
CA MET A 1 -3.47 -8.23 6.18
C MET A 1 -3.82 -9.13 7.37
N MET A 2 -4.72 -8.73 8.29
CA MET A 2 -4.99 -9.52 9.52
C MET A 2 -5.50 -10.96 9.28
N ALA A 3 -6.49 -11.16 8.39
CA ALA A 3 -7.03 -12.50 8.10
C ALA A 3 -6.01 -13.43 7.43
N VAL A 4 -5.23 -12.91 6.47
CA VAL A 4 -4.16 -13.66 5.79
C VAL A 4 -3.06 -14.06 6.78
N GLY A 5 -2.69 -13.15 7.68
CA GLY A 5 -1.75 -13.42 8.76
C GLY A 5 -2.25 -14.51 9.71
N PHE A 6 -3.53 -14.47 10.11
CA PHE A 6 -4.14 -15.49 10.96
C PHE A 6 -4.18 -16.87 10.27
N CYS A 7 -4.52 -16.95 8.97
CA CYS A 7 -4.50 -18.22 8.25
C CYS A 7 -3.09 -18.81 8.13
N GLY A 8 -2.07 -17.98 7.85
CA GLY A 8 -0.68 -18.45 7.82
C GLY A 8 -0.21 -18.91 9.20
N CYS A 9 -0.54 -18.12 10.23
CA CYS A 9 -0.36 -18.42 11.64
C CYS A 9 -1.00 -19.77 11.99
N CYS A 10 -2.33 -19.83 12.08
CA CYS A 10 -3.03 -21.03 12.51
C CYS A 10 -2.79 -22.24 11.61
N GLY A 11 -2.50 -22.03 10.32
CA GLY A 11 -2.11 -23.10 9.40
C GLY A 11 -0.81 -23.79 9.83
N ALA A 12 0.19 -23.01 10.26
CA ALA A 12 1.43 -23.55 10.80
C ALA A 12 1.24 -24.19 12.18
N TRP A 13 0.52 -23.51 13.10
CA TRP A 13 0.33 -24.01 14.48
C TRP A 13 -0.59 -25.25 14.59
N ARG A 14 -1.58 -25.39 13.71
CA ARG A 14 -2.52 -26.54 13.73
C ARG A 14 -2.12 -27.67 12.78
N GLU A 15 -0.99 -27.57 12.08
CA GLU A 15 -0.54 -28.53 11.05
C GLU A 15 -1.66 -28.94 10.08
N SER A 16 -2.53 -27.98 9.74
CA SER A 16 -3.74 -28.24 8.97
C SER A 16 -3.52 -27.90 7.50
N GLN A 17 -3.48 -28.93 6.66
CA GLN A 17 -3.26 -28.80 5.21
C GLN A 17 -4.31 -27.91 4.53
N CYS A 18 -5.58 -27.96 4.95
CA CYS A 18 -6.63 -27.13 4.36
C CYS A 18 -6.43 -25.64 4.64
N VAL A 19 -5.98 -25.29 5.85
CA VAL A 19 -5.73 -23.88 6.24
C VAL A 19 -4.47 -23.36 5.56
N LEU A 20 -3.46 -24.21 5.41
CA LEU A 20 -2.23 -23.83 4.70
C LEU A 20 -2.44 -23.71 3.18
N GLY A 21 -3.31 -24.55 2.60
CA GLY A 21 -3.74 -24.44 1.19
C GLY A 21 -4.57 -23.18 0.92
N SER A 22 -5.45 -22.78 1.85
CA SER A 22 -6.19 -21.52 1.71
C SER A 22 -5.27 -20.30 1.80
N PHE A 23 -4.26 -20.34 2.69
CA PHE A 23 -3.21 -19.33 2.75
C PHE A 23 -2.43 -19.21 1.43
N PHE A 24 -1.98 -20.33 0.85
CA PHE A 24 -1.31 -20.33 -0.46
C PHE A 24 -2.18 -19.72 -1.57
N THR A 25 -3.47 -20.08 -1.59
CA THR A 25 -4.41 -19.54 -2.58
C THR A 25 -4.59 -18.03 -2.42
N CYS A 26 -4.71 -17.54 -1.18
CA CYS A 26 -4.75 -16.10 -0.89
C CYS A 26 -3.48 -15.39 -1.38
N LEU A 27 -2.30 -15.96 -1.14
CA LEU A 27 -1.04 -15.38 -1.60
C LEU A 27 -0.94 -15.35 -3.13
N LEU A 28 -1.42 -16.37 -3.83
CA LEU A 28 -1.47 -16.38 -5.30
C LEU A 28 -2.36 -15.25 -5.85
N VAL A 29 -3.53 -15.03 -5.25
CA VAL A 29 -4.44 -13.94 -5.66
C VAL A 29 -3.79 -12.58 -5.39
N ILE A 30 -3.11 -12.42 -4.25
CA ILE A 30 -2.38 -11.19 -3.92
C ILE A 30 -1.26 -10.95 -4.95
N PHE A 31 -0.48 -11.98 -5.28
CA PHE A 31 0.60 -11.87 -6.27
C PHE A 31 0.07 -11.48 -7.66
N ALA A 32 -1.05 -12.07 -8.10
CA ALA A 32 -1.70 -11.68 -9.35
C ALA A 32 -2.17 -10.20 -9.32
N ALA A 33 -2.72 -9.75 -8.18
CA ALA A 33 -3.11 -8.36 -7.98
C ALA A 33 -1.89 -7.41 -7.96
N GLU A 34 -0.78 -7.81 -7.36
CA GLU A 34 0.49 -7.07 -7.35
C GLU A 34 1.02 -6.88 -8.78
N VAL A 35 1.07 -7.95 -9.57
CA VAL A 35 1.51 -7.89 -10.97
C VAL A 35 0.57 -7.02 -11.80
N THR A 36 -0.75 -7.19 -11.65
CA THR A 36 -1.75 -6.40 -12.39
C THR A 36 -1.64 -4.91 -12.05
N THR A 37 -1.55 -4.59 -10.76
CA THR A 37 -1.40 -3.20 -10.28
C THR A 37 -0.08 -2.61 -10.73
N GLY A 38 1.02 -3.38 -10.68
CA GLY A 38 2.34 -2.94 -11.14
C GLY A 38 2.38 -2.62 -12.63
N VAL A 39 1.81 -3.49 -13.47
CA VAL A 39 1.70 -3.25 -14.92
C VAL A 39 0.82 -2.04 -15.21
N PHE A 40 -0.33 -1.93 -14.54
CA PHE A 40 -1.23 -0.79 -14.70
C PHE A 40 -0.57 0.54 -14.29
N ALA A 41 0.14 0.56 -13.16
CA ALA A 41 0.85 1.75 -12.69
C ALA A 41 2.01 2.14 -13.61
N PHE A 42 2.66 1.17 -14.26
CA PHE A 42 3.77 1.43 -15.18
C PHE A 42 3.29 2.00 -16.52
N ILE A 43 2.25 1.42 -17.12
CA ILE A 43 1.70 1.87 -18.41
C ILE A 43 0.87 3.14 -18.25
N GLY A 44 0.11 3.25 -17.16
CA GLY A 44 -0.84 4.32 -16.88
C GLY A 44 -0.35 5.30 -15.80
N LYS A 45 0.90 5.74 -15.83
CA LYS A 45 1.45 6.67 -14.82
C LYS A 45 0.57 7.92 -14.62
N ASP A 46 0.03 8.47 -15.70
CA ASP A 46 -0.84 9.65 -15.66
C ASP A 46 -2.16 9.35 -14.94
N VAL A 47 -2.68 8.13 -15.11
CA VAL A 47 -3.88 7.66 -14.41
C VAL A 47 -3.60 7.47 -12.93
N ALA A 48 -2.43 6.92 -12.57
CA ALA A 48 -2.02 6.77 -11.18
C ALA A 48 -1.86 8.13 -10.47
N ILE A 49 -1.23 9.11 -11.13
CA ILE A 49 -1.07 10.48 -10.62
C ILE A 49 -2.44 11.13 -10.38
N ARG A 50 -3.33 11.06 -11.37
CA ARG A 50 -4.69 11.60 -11.23
C ARG A 50 -5.45 10.96 -10.08
N HIS A 51 -5.33 9.65 -9.89
CA HIS A 51 -6.04 8.96 -8.82
C HIS A 51 -5.58 9.43 -7.43
N VAL A 52 -4.28 9.60 -7.23
CA VAL A 52 -3.72 10.14 -5.98
C VAL A 52 -4.10 11.61 -5.79
N GLN A 53 -4.07 12.41 -6.86
CA GLN A 53 -4.53 13.80 -6.82
C GLN A 53 -6.00 13.89 -6.41
N THR A 54 -6.90 13.10 -7.01
CA THR A 54 -8.33 13.06 -6.65
C THR A 54 -8.55 12.66 -5.19
N MET A 55 -7.82 11.65 -4.69
CA MET A 55 -7.88 11.27 -3.27
C MET A 55 -7.48 12.43 -2.35
N TYR A 56 -6.45 13.18 -2.73
CA TYR A 56 -6.04 14.38 -1.99
C TYR A 56 -7.11 15.48 -2.08
N GLU A 57 -7.70 15.72 -3.25
CA GLU A 57 -8.77 16.71 -3.41
C GLU A 57 -9.99 16.38 -2.57
N GLU A 58 -10.40 15.11 -2.52
CA GLU A 58 -11.51 14.64 -1.69
C GLU A 58 -11.21 14.83 -0.21
N ALA A 59 -10.01 14.44 0.25
CA ALA A 59 -9.59 14.65 1.63
C ALA A 59 -9.53 16.13 2.00
N TYR A 60 -9.04 16.98 1.09
CA TYR A 60 -8.99 18.43 1.26
C TYR A 60 -10.40 19.03 1.32
N HIS A 61 -11.30 18.63 0.42
CA HIS A 61 -12.67 19.12 0.37
C HIS A 61 -13.49 18.65 1.59
N ASP A 62 -13.30 17.41 2.03
CA ASP A 62 -13.94 16.88 3.25
C ASP A 62 -13.47 17.65 4.50
N TYR A 63 -12.18 18.00 4.57
CA TYR A 63 -11.65 18.84 5.64
C TYR A 63 -12.31 20.24 5.68
N LEU A 64 -12.47 20.89 4.52
CA LEU A 64 -13.14 22.18 4.42
C LEU A 64 -14.62 22.10 4.80
N LYS A 65 -15.31 21.06 4.35
CA LYS A 65 -16.73 20.84 4.61
C LYS A 65 -17.01 20.45 6.07
N GLY A 66 -16.08 19.72 6.69
CA GLY A 66 -16.18 19.15 8.04
C GLY A 66 -15.62 20.02 9.16
N ARG A 67 -15.18 21.25 8.88
CA ARG A 67 -14.68 22.23 9.87
C ARG A 67 -13.61 21.66 10.83
N GLY A 68 -12.70 20.83 10.33
CA GLY A 68 -11.54 20.32 11.08
C GLY A 68 -11.69 18.95 11.77
N ARG A 69 -12.77 18.21 11.54
CA ARG A 69 -13.03 16.91 12.21
C ARG A 69 -12.39 15.68 11.54
N GLY A 70 -11.25 15.85 10.87
CA GLY A 70 -10.60 14.80 10.08
C GLY A 70 -9.17 15.14 9.63
N ASN A 71 -8.39 15.77 10.52
CA ASN A 71 -7.06 16.29 10.18
C ASN A 71 -5.98 15.22 9.95
N GLY A 72 -6.12 14.00 10.50
CA GLY A 72 -5.07 12.98 10.47
C GLY A 72 -4.62 12.56 9.07
N THR A 73 -5.56 12.35 8.15
CA THR A 73 -5.26 11.98 6.76
C THR A 73 -4.54 13.11 6.04
N LEU A 74 -5.08 14.34 6.13
CA LEU A 74 -4.51 15.50 5.44
C LEU A 74 -3.12 15.90 5.97
N ILE A 75 -2.90 15.83 7.29
CA ILE A 75 -1.58 16.02 7.92
C ILE A 75 -0.58 14.98 7.40
N THR A 76 -1.01 13.72 7.27
CA THR A 76 -0.15 12.64 6.75
C THR A 76 0.23 12.91 5.30
N PHE A 77 -0.71 13.37 4.47
CA PHE A 77 -0.42 13.79 3.09
C PHE A 77 0.60 14.94 3.05
N HIS A 78 0.36 16.01 3.80
CA HIS A 78 1.27 17.17 3.83
C HIS A 78 2.68 16.80 4.31
N SER A 79 2.79 15.95 5.34
CA SER A 79 4.09 15.49 5.86
C SER A 79 4.79 14.48 4.94
N ALA A 80 4.05 13.54 4.36
CA ALA A 80 4.62 12.51 3.47
C ALA A 80 5.13 13.10 2.14
N PHE A 81 4.40 14.06 1.57
CA PHE A 81 4.77 14.70 0.31
C PHE A 81 5.53 16.02 0.51
N GLN A 82 5.72 16.49 1.74
CA GLN A 82 6.40 17.76 2.04
C GLN A 82 5.79 18.93 1.23
N CYS A 83 4.47 19.07 1.32
CA CYS A 83 3.68 20.05 0.58
C CYS A 83 2.55 20.62 1.47
N CYS A 84 1.92 21.72 1.06
CA CYS A 84 0.86 22.36 1.85
C CYS A 84 -0.24 22.95 0.95
N GLY A 85 -1.43 22.33 0.99
CA GLY A 85 -2.61 22.83 0.28
C GLY A 85 -2.54 22.72 -1.25
N LYS A 86 -3.47 23.41 -1.92
CA LYS A 86 -3.57 23.50 -3.38
C LYS A 86 -2.96 24.81 -3.90
N GLU A 87 -3.75 25.88 -3.96
CA GLU A 87 -3.32 27.22 -4.42
C GLU A 87 -2.95 28.13 -3.25
N SER A 88 -3.74 28.15 -2.17
CA SER A 88 -3.45 28.90 -0.94
C SER A 88 -3.36 27.96 0.27
N PRO A 89 -2.36 28.15 1.16
CA PRO A 89 -2.22 27.36 2.38
C PRO A 89 -3.20 27.81 3.47
N GLU A 90 -3.80 29.00 3.36
CA GLU A 90 -4.60 29.66 4.40
C GLU A 90 -5.68 28.79 5.07
N PRO A 91 -6.53 28.05 4.33
CA PRO A 91 -7.59 27.25 4.94
C PRO A 91 -7.08 25.97 5.63
N VAL A 92 -5.83 25.57 5.39
CA VAL A 92 -5.24 24.31 5.88
C VAL A 92 -3.92 24.48 6.64
N GLN A 93 -3.48 25.71 6.90
CA GLN A 93 -2.26 26.03 7.68
C GLN A 93 -2.05 25.17 8.94
N PRO A 94 -3.05 24.90 9.81
CA PRO A 94 -2.82 24.09 11.01
C PRO A 94 -2.47 22.62 10.72
N THR A 95 -2.60 22.16 9.48
CA THR A 95 -2.26 20.80 9.06
C THR A 95 -0.92 20.71 8.31
N CYS A 96 -0.24 21.83 8.10
CA CYS A 96 0.99 21.87 7.32
C CYS A 96 2.24 21.66 8.20
N PRO A 97 3.29 21.01 7.67
CA PRO A 97 4.54 20.83 8.39
C PRO A 97 5.22 22.19 8.64
N GLN A 98 5.71 22.39 9.86
CA GLN A 98 6.28 23.65 10.33
C GLN A 98 7.66 23.97 9.70
N GLU A 99 8.32 22.96 9.15
CA GLU A 99 9.65 23.01 8.52
C GLU A 99 9.59 23.30 7.00
N LEU A 100 8.45 23.74 6.47
CA LEU A 100 8.30 23.95 5.02
C LEU A 100 8.83 25.33 4.60
N ALA A 101 10.07 25.34 4.08
CA ALA A 101 10.71 26.53 3.51
C ALA A 101 10.13 26.87 2.13
N GLY A 102 8.87 27.31 2.10
CA GLY A 102 8.18 27.77 0.89
C GLY A 102 6.82 27.13 0.66
N HIS A 103 5.96 27.82 -0.10
CA HIS A 103 4.66 27.30 -0.50
C HIS A 103 4.83 26.35 -1.70
N LYS A 104 4.55 25.06 -1.50
CA LYS A 104 4.51 24.04 -2.55
C LYS A 104 3.12 23.43 -2.64
N SER A 105 2.53 23.46 -3.83
CA SER A 105 1.24 22.80 -4.09
C SER A 105 1.39 21.29 -3.99
N CYS A 106 0.51 20.64 -3.22
CA CYS A 106 0.50 19.19 -3.15
C CYS A 106 0.12 18.53 -4.47
N ILE A 107 -0.67 19.19 -5.31
CA ILE A 107 -1.08 18.64 -6.61
C ILE A 107 0.15 18.48 -7.53
N ASP A 108 0.99 19.51 -7.60
CA ASP A 108 2.23 19.50 -8.40
C ASP A 108 3.30 18.59 -7.79
N GLU A 109 3.45 18.59 -6.46
CA GLU A 109 4.46 17.76 -5.79
C GLU A 109 4.10 16.26 -5.86
N ILE A 110 2.81 15.90 -5.83
CA ILE A 110 2.37 14.52 -6.07
C ILE A 110 2.79 14.06 -7.47
N GLU A 111 2.57 14.89 -8.49
CA GLU A 111 2.99 14.60 -9.86
C GLU A 111 4.52 14.48 -9.98
N SER A 112 5.26 15.39 -9.34
CA SER A 112 6.73 15.41 -9.37
C SER A 112 7.32 14.18 -8.65
N ILE A 113 6.80 13.83 -7.47
CA ILE A 113 7.25 12.69 -6.68
C ILE A 113 6.96 11.39 -7.41
N ILE A 114 5.75 11.21 -7.96
CA ILE A 114 5.41 9.97 -8.67
C ILE A 114 6.22 9.85 -9.97
N SER A 115 6.45 10.95 -10.69
CA SER A 115 7.20 10.92 -11.95
C SER A 115 8.70 10.72 -11.75
N VAL A 116 9.30 11.38 -10.75
CA VAL A 116 10.76 11.36 -10.51
C VAL A 116 11.16 10.17 -9.64
N LYS A 117 10.34 9.80 -8.65
CA LYS A 117 10.63 8.70 -7.71
C LYS A 117 9.92 7.39 -8.06
N LEU A 118 9.44 7.24 -9.30
CA LEU A 118 8.84 6.00 -9.79
C LEU A 118 9.76 4.79 -9.55
N GLN A 119 11.08 4.99 -9.65
CA GLN A 119 12.08 3.96 -9.34
C GLN A 119 12.01 3.47 -7.88
N LEU A 120 11.85 4.37 -6.90
CA LEU A 120 11.72 3.98 -5.50
C LEU A 120 10.44 3.19 -5.27
N ILE A 121 9.32 3.63 -5.85
CA ILE A 121 8.03 2.92 -5.78
C ILE A 121 8.17 1.52 -6.41
N GLY A 122 8.85 1.43 -7.55
CA GLY A 122 9.15 0.16 -8.21
C GLY A 122 9.98 -0.79 -7.34
N ILE A 123 11.05 -0.29 -6.70
CA ILE A 123 11.89 -1.10 -5.80
C ILE A 123 11.07 -1.64 -4.63
N VAL A 124 10.25 -0.80 -3.99
CA VAL A 124 9.36 -1.23 -2.90
C VAL A 124 8.38 -2.30 -3.40
N GLY A 125 7.77 -2.10 -4.58
CA GLY A 125 6.86 -3.07 -5.19
C GLY A 125 7.52 -4.43 -5.47
N ILE A 126 8.73 -4.43 -6.02
CA ILE A 126 9.52 -5.65 -6.25
C ILE A 126 9.85 -6.36 -4.93
N GLY A 127 10.19 -5.59 -3.89
CA GLY A 127 10.44 -6.15 -2.56
C GLY A 127 9.23 -6.85 -1.97
N ILE A 128 8.04 -6.25 -2.09
CA ILE A 128 6.78 -6.85 -1.64
C ILE A 128 6.48 -8.13 -2.44
N ALA A 129 6.60 -8.09 -3.77
CA ALA A 129 6.43 -9.27 -4.62
C ALA A 129 7.42 -10.40 -4.28
N GLY A 130 8.65 -10.04 -3.90
CA GLY A 130 9.62 -11.01 -3.39
C GLY A 130 9.15 -11.67 -2.10
N LEU A 131 8.67 -10.89 -1.12
CA LEU A 131 8.13 -11.41 0.14
C LEU A 131 6.91 -12.31 -0.07
N THR A 132 6.02 -11.98 -1.01
CA THR A 132 4.87 -12.83 -1.33
C THR A 132 5.31 -14.16 -1.94
N ILE A 133 6.31 -14.16 -2.84
CA ILE A 133 6.91 -15.38 -3.38
C ILE A 133 7.54 -16.24 -2.28
N PHE A 134 8.31 -15.65 -1.36
CA PHE A 134 8.86 -16.39 -0.23
C PHE A 134 7.75 -17.01 0.63
N GLY A 135 6.67 -16.28 0.90
CA GLY A 135 5.50 -16.81 1.61
C GLY A 135 4.87 -18.01 0.90
N MET A 136 4.77 -17.97 -0.43
CA MET A 136 4.25 -19.09 -1.23
C MET A 136 5.17 -20.32 -1.15
N ILE A 137 6.48 -20.13 -1.25
CA ILE A 137 7.47 -21.22 -1.14
C ILE A 137 7.38 -21.88 0.24
N PHE A 138 7.42 -21.09 1.32
CA PHE A 138 7.32 -21.63 2.68
C PHE A 138 6.01 -22.36 2.93
N SER A 139 4.90 -21.83 2.42
CA SER A 139 3.59 -22.48 2.52
C SER A 139 3.59 -23.84 1.81
N MET A 140 4.14 -23.93 0.59
CA MET A 140 4.21 -25.19 -0.14
C MET A 140 5.12 -26.22 0.53
N VAL A 141 6.30 -25.79 0.99
CA VAL A 141 7.25 -26.67 1.70
C VAL A 141 6.63 -27.22 2.99
N LEU A 142 5.98 -26.37 3.80
CA LEU A 142 5.29 -26.79 5.01
C LEU A 142 4.10 -27.73 4.70
N CYS A 143 3.32 -27.45 3.65
CA CYS A 143 2.26 -28.35 3.19
C CYS A 143 2.80 -29.75 2.87
N CYS A 144 3.91 -29.81 2.12
CA CYS A 144 4.56 -31.06 1.74
C CYS A 144 5.14 -31.80 2.96
N ALA A 145 5.79 -31.08 3.88
CA ALA A 145 6.34 -31.66 5.10
C ALA A 145 5.24 -32.29 5.97
N ILE A 146 4.14 -31.57 6.21
CA ILE A 146 3.00 -32.07 6.98
C ILE A 146 2.34 -33.28 6.30
N ARG A 147 2.23 -33.27 4.96
CA ARG A 147 1.71 -34.42 4.21
C ARG A 147 2.54 -35.66 4.45
N ASN A 148 3.86 -35.53 4.27
CA ASN A 148 4.79 -36.62 4.48
C ASN A 148 4.71 -37.18 5.91
N SER A 149 4.62 -36.31 6.93
CA SER A 149 4.48 -36.75 8.32
C SER A 149 3.19 -37.52 8.59
N ARG A 150 2.10 -37.20 7.88
CA ARG A 150 0.80 -37.88 8.03
C ARG A 150 0.73 -39.21 7.30
N ASP A 151 1.44 -39.36 6.19
CA ASP A 151 1.50 -40.63 5.43
C ASP A 151 2.37 -41.71 6.13
N VAL A 152 3.19 -41.34 7.12
CA VAL A 152 4.11 -42.24 7.85
C VAL A 152 3.49 -42.80 9.16
N ILE A 153 2.33 -42.27 9.58
CA ILE A 153 1.59 -42.68 10.80
C ILE A 153 0.40 -43.54 10.41
#